data_AF-A0A8B5WF66-F1
#
_entry.id   AF-A0A8B5WF66-F1
#
_cell.length_a   1.000
_cell.length_b   1.000
_cell.length_c   1.000
_cell.angle_alpha   90.00
_cell.angle_beta   90.00
_cell.angle_gamma   90.00
#
_symmetry.space_group_name_H-M   'P 1'
#
loop_
_entity.id
_entity.type
_entity.pdbx_description
1 polymer ?
#
loop_
_entity_poly.entity_id
_entity_poly.type
_entity_poly.pdbx_seq_one_letter_code
_entity_poly.pdbx_strand_id
1 'polypeptide(L)'
;MPRIKEVEFWSFLDALQRASDSGQKIEPLDKDAWKAYLKANRMSEPMMEEFAKARFMSFNKVVIEDGSDWVGLYMYSVDDEGALKWDP
;
A
#
# COMPACT_ATOMS: atom_id res chain seq x y z
N MET A 1 -0.51 17.85 4.81
CA MET A 1 -1.05 16.88 5.79
C MET A 1 -1.22 15.61 5.01
N PRO A 2 -0.65 14.49 5.46
CA PRO A 2 -0.85 13.22 4.77
C PRO A 2 -2.35 12.93 4.67
N ARG A 3 -2.77 12.51 3.49
CA ARG A 3 -4.13 12.09 3.18
C ARG A 3 -4.12 10.62 2.82
N ILE A 4 -5.25 9.97 3.02
CA ILE A 4 -5.48 8.60 2.59
C ILE A 4 -6.59 8.68 1.54
N LYS A 5 -6.33 8.15 0.35
CA LYS A 5 -7.29 8.18 -0.76
C LYS A 5 -7.60 6.77 -1.23
N GLU A 6 -8.85 6.55 -1.61
CA GLU A 6 -9.24 5.37 -2.37
C GLU A 6 -8.68 5.48 -3.79
N VAL A 7 -8.18 4.37 -4.31
CA VAL A 7 -7.66 4.26 -5.67
C VAL A 7 -8.44 3.19 -6.41
N GLU A 8 -8.45 3.27 -7.74
CA GLU A 8 -9.14 2.29 -8.57
C GLU A 8 -8.47 0.91 -8.39
N PHE A 9 -9.27 -0.07 -7.98
CA PHE A 9 -8.77 -1.34 -7.47
C PHE A 9 -8.14 -2.22 -8.56
N TRP A 10 -8.72 -2.27 -9.76
CA TRP A 10 -8.21 -3.12 -10.83
C TRP A 10 -6.88 -2.62 -11.38
N SER A 11 -6.76 -1.30 -11.56
CA SER A 11 -5.50 -0.65 -11.95
C SER A 11 -4.42 -0.82 -10.88
N PHE A 12 -4.82 -0.80 -9.60
CA PHE A 12 -3.92 -1.13 -8.49
C PHE A 12 -3.44 -2.59 -8.57
N LEU A 13 -4.32 -3.56 -8.84
CA LEU A 13 -3.94 -4.97 -8.96
C LEU A 13 -2.93 -5.19 -10.09
N ASP A 14 -3.12 -4.54 -11.24
CA ASP A 14 -2.16 -4.59 -12.34
C ASP A 14 -0.79 -4.03 -11.93
N ALA A 15 -0.77 -2.93 -11.17
CA ALA A 15 0.46 -2.36 -10.66
C ALA A 15 1.15 -3.26 -9.62
N LEU A 16 0.35 -3.85 -8.72
CA LEU A 16 0.84 -4.80 -7.72
C LEU A 16 1.47 -6.04 -8.38
N GLN A 17 0.84 -6.56 -9.44
CA GLN A 17 1.37 -7.69 -10.19
C GLN A 17 2.70 -7.34 -10.84
N ARG A 18 2.79 -6.19 -11.53
CA ARG A 18 4.05 -5.72 -12.13
C ARG A 18 5.17 -5.56 -11.11
N ALA A 19 4.87 -4.96 -9.96
CA ALA A 19 5.84 -4.78 -8.88
C ALA A 19 6.29 -6.13 -8.29
N SER A 20 5.38 -7.11 -8.20
CA SER A 20 5.71 -8.47 -7.76
C SER A 20 6.65 -9.15 -8.77
N ASP A 21 6.37 -9.03 -10.06
CA ASP A 21 7.15 -9.67 -11.12
C ASP A 21 8.55 -9.05 -11.26
N SER A 22 8.70 -7.76 -10.94
CA SER A 22 10.00 -7.05 -10.97
C SER A 22 10.77 -7.11 -9.65
N GLY A 23 10.22 -7.72 -8.59
CA GLY A 23 10.84 -7.74 -7.26
C GLY A 23 10.85 -6.38 -6.55
N GLN A 24 9.97 -5.45 -6.96
CA GLN A 24 9.81 -4.11 -6.39
C GLN A 24 8.58 -4.00 -5.48
N LYS A 25 8.13 -5.15 -4.95
CA LYS A 25 7.08 -5.28 -3.95
C LYS A 25 7.72 -5.51 -2.58
N ILE A 26 7.36 -4.71 -1.59
CA ILE A 26 7.79 -4.91 -0.20
C ILE A 26 6.58 -5.31 0.64
N GLU A 27 6.71 -6.41 1.38
CA GLU A 27 5.70 -6.89 2.31
C GLU A 27 6.09 -6.59 3.77
N PRO A 28 5.13 -6.51 4.71
CA PRO A 28 5.44 -6.30 6.13
C PRO A 28 6.36 -7.37 6.75
N LEU A 29 6.43 -8.57 6.14
CA LEU A 29 7.36 -9.61 6.54
C LEU A 29 8.83 -9.23 6.28
N ASP A 30 9.09 -8.35 5.29
CA ASP A 30 10.41 -7.80 4.97
C ASP A 30 10.75 -6.65 5.94
N LYS A 31 10.86 -6.99 7.23
CA LYS A 31 10.87 -6.03 8.36
C LYS A 31 11.82 -4.85 8.17
N ASP A 32 13.02 -5.08 7.63
CA ASP A 32 14.03 -4.04 7.46
C ASP A 32 13.69 -3.10 6.30
N ALA A 33 13.33 -3.64 5.14
CA ALA A 33 12.91 -2.86 3.97
C ALA A 33 11.62 -2.06 4.26
N TRP A 34 10.64 -2.71 4.89
CA TRP A 34 9.38 -2.09 5.30
C TRP A 34 9.60 -0.88 6.21
N LYS A 35 10.33 -1.07 7.32
CA LYS A 35 10.62 0.01 8.27
C LYS A 35 11.44 1.14 7.65
N ALA A 36 12.41 0.79 6.80
CA ALA A 36 13.22 1.78 6.10
C ALA A 36 12.35 2.66 5.20
N TYR A 37 11.45 2.06 4.41
CA TYR A 37 10.54 2.79 3.53
C TYR A 37 9.61 3.73 4.29
N LEU A 38 8.91 3.22 5.32
CA LEU A 38 7.97 4.03 6.10
C LEU A 38 8.66 5.22 6.76
N LYS A 39 9.86 5.00 7.33
CA LYS A 39 10.65 6.04 7.98
C LYS A 39 11.12 7.09 6.97
N ALA A 40 11.65 6.67 5.83
CA ALA A 40 12.14 7.57 4.78
C ALA A 40 11.02 8.48 4.25
N ASN A 41 9.82 7.94 4.12
CA ASN A 41 8.65 8.64 3.58
C ASN A 41 7.76 9.29 4.66
N ARG A 42 8.13 9.23 5.94
CA ARG A 42 7.36 9.77 7.08
C ARG A 42 5.91 9.25 7.13
N MET A 43 5.72 7.99 6.76
CA MET A 43 4.42 7.33 6.73
C MET A 43 4.05 6.76 8.10
N SER A 44 2.77 6.79 8.43
CA SER A 44 2.24 6.18 9.66
C SER A 44 1.42 4.95 9.32
N GLU A 45 2.03 3.77 9.48
CA GLU A 45 1.34 2.48 9.31
C GLU A 45 0.11 2.36 10.24
N PRO A 46 0.17 2.70 11.54
CA PRO A 46 -1.02 2.65 12.40
C PRO A 46 -2.17 3.53 11.90
N MET A 47 -1.86 4.72 11.36
CA MET A 47 -2.89 5.57 10.79
C MET A 47 -3.54 4.93 9.55
N MET A 48 -2.76 4.34 8.64
CA MET A 48 -3.31 3.61 7.49
C MET A 48 -4.18 2.43 7.90
N GLU A 49 -3.76 1.68 8.91
CA GLU A 49 -4.54 0.56 9.43
C GLU A 49 -5.89 0.98 9.99
N GLU A 50 -5.96 2.07 10.75
CA GLU A 50 -7.23 2.56 11.30
C GLU A 50 -8.22 2.94 10.20
N PHE A 51 -7.74 3.56 9.11
CA PHE A 51 -8.58 3.86 7.95
C PHE A 51 -9.01 2.58 7.21
N ALA A 52 -8.11 1.62 7.04
CA ALA A 52 -8.43 0.35 6.38
C ALA A 52 -9.47 -0.47 7.18
N LYS A 53 -9.35 -0.54 8.51
CA LYS A 53 -10.33 -1.20 9.39
C LYS A 53 -11.72 -0.59 9.30
N ALA A 54 -11.82 0.72 9.08
CA ALA A 54 -13.09 1.40 8.91
C ALA A 54 -13.73 1.14 7.53
N ARG A 55 -12.95 0.69 6.54
CA ARG A 55 -13.39 0.54 5.14
C ARG A 55 -13.56 -0.91 4.70
N PHE A 56 -12.76 -1.83 5.22
CA PHE A 56 -12.63 -3.21 4.76
C PHE A 56 -12.90 -4.22 5.87
N MET A 57 -13.47 -5.37 5.50
CA MET A 57 -13.69 -6.50 6.42
C MET A 57 -12.38 -7.22 6.74
N SER A 58 -11.49 -7.32 5.75
CA SER A 58 -10.12 -7.82 5.88
C SER A 58 -9.21 -7.02 4.95
N PHE A 59 -7.92 -6.89 5.24
CA PHE A 59 -7.02 -6.16 4.35
C PHE A 59 -5.57 -6.67 4.43
N ASN A 60 -4.86 -6.48 3.32
CA ASN A 60 -3.44 -6.69 3.16
C ASN A 60 -2.72 -5.36 3.08
N LYS A 61 -1.41 -5.40 3.30
CA LYS A 61 -0.54 -4.22 3.23
C LYS A 61 0.60 -4.47 2.27
N VAL A 62 0.95 -3.46 1.50
CA VAL A 62 2.06 -3.56 0.55
C VAL A 62 2.65 -2.19 0.25
N VAL A 63 3.95 -2.19 -0.06
CA VAL A 63 4.60 -1.05 -0.69
C VAL A 63 5.00 -1.43 -2.11
N ILE A 64 4.74 -0.53 -3.05
CA ILE A 64 5.18 -0.62 -4.44
C ILE A 64 6.34 0.38 -4.65
N GLU A 65 7.45 -0.09 -5.18
CA GLU A 65 8.63 0.72 -5.55
C GLU A 65 9.02 0.56 -7.03
N ASP A 66 8.03 0.36 -7.91
CA ASP A 66 8.25 0.05 -9.33
C ASP A 66 8.66 1.24 -10.21
N GLY A 67 8.82 2.43 -9.61
CA GLY A 67 9.13 3.67 -10.32
C GLY A 67 7.96 4.24 -11.14
N SER A 68 6.76 3.66 -11.04
CA SER A 68 5.55 4.16 -11.69
C SER A 68 4.77 5.14 -10.80
N ASP A 69 3.65 5.66 -11.32
CA ASP A 69 2.70 6.46 -10.53
C ASP A 69 2.07 5.68 -9.36
N TRP A 70 2.23 4.36 -9.36
CA TRP A 70 1.77 3.47 -8.30
C TRP A 70 2.78 3.30 -7.18
N VAL A 71 3.91 3.99 -7.17
CA VAL A 71 4.81 3.99 -6.00
C VAL A 71 4.05 4.50 -4.76
N GLY A 72 4.18 3.78 -3.65
CA GLY A 72 3.54 4.16 -2.39
C GLY A 72 3.21 2.99 -1.46
N LEU A 73 2.69 3.35 -0.28
CA LEU A 73 2.11 2.43 0.68
C LEU A 73 0.61 2.26 0.42
N TYR A 74 0.16 1.00 0.42
CA TYR A 74 -1.22 0.61 0.19
C TYR A 74 -1.77 -0.29 1.29
N MET A 75 -3.06 -0.13 1.56
CA MET A 75 -3.90 -1.12 2.24
C MET A 75 -4.98 -1.55 1.24
N TYR A 76 -5.16 -2.85 1.02
CA TYR A 76 -6.10 -3.33 0.02
C TYR A 76 -6.85 -4.57 0.48
N SER A 77 -8.09 -4.73 0.01
CA SER A 77 -8.94 -5.88 0.24
C SER A 77 -9.37 -6.45 -1.10
N VAL A 78 -9.14 -7.74 -1.30
CA VAL A 78 -9.63 -8.44 -2.49
C VAL A 78 -11.11 -8.75 -2.33
N ASP A 79 -11.55 -9.11 -1.12
CA ASP A 79 -12.94 -9.44 -0.83
C ASP A 79 -13.87 -8.22 -0.96
N ASP A 80 -13.38 -7.04 -0.57
CA ASP A 80 -14.13 -5.78 -0.67
C ASP A 80 -13.83 -5.00 -1.98
N GLU A 81 -13.02 -5.58 -2.88
CA GLU A 81 -12.57 -4.97 -4.15
C GLU A 81 -12.12 -3.51 -4.01
N GLY A 82 -11.25 -3.23 -3.03
CA GLY A 82 -10.88 -1.86 -2.68
C GLY A 82 -9.41 -1.70 -2.31
N ALA A 83 -8.86 -0.52 -2.60
CA ALA A 83 -7.49 -0.16 -2.26
C ALA A 83 -7.41 1.29 -1.77
N LEU A 84 -6.62 1.50 -0.72
CA LEU A 84 -6.29 2.79 -0.14
C LEU A 84 -4.80 3.07 -0.34
N LYS A 85 -4.47 4.29 -0.76
CA LYS A 85 -3.10 4.77 -0.95
C LYS A 85 -2.78 5.90 0.03
N TRP A 86 -1.59 5.84 0.63
CA TRP A 86 -1.01 6.99 1.34
C TRP A 86 -0.61 8.10 0.37
N ASP A 87 -1.08 9.31 0.62
CA ASP A 87 -0.78 10.52 -0.16
C ASP A 87 -0.07 11.53 0.76
N PRO A 88 1.24 11.80 0.58
CA PRO A 88 2.03 12.63 1.49
C PRO A 88 1.51 14.07 1.73
#